data_AF-A0A9D4KKT0-F1
#
_entry.id   AF-A0A9D4KKT0-F1
#
_cell.length_a   1.000
_cell.length_b   1.000
_cell.length_c   1.000
_cell.angle_alpha   90.00
_cell.angle_beta   90.00
_cell.angle_gamma   90.00
#
_symmetry.space_group_name_H-M   'P 1'
#
loop_
_entity.id
_entity.type
_entity.pdbx_description
1 polymer ?
#
loop_
_entity_poly.entity_id
_entity_poly.type
_entity_poly.pdbx_seq_one_letter_code
_entity_poly.pdbx_strand_id
1 'polypeptide(L)'
;MKGCMIVFTLTAAAFELFKKSLYRYSAVHPSLVLKEVENRVKTNKAKSEVAVDISLSVKYKGSAHQLYRINLYQTTSRIGVNGKNEMKFLQENLPVICEAVTIMT
;
A
#
# COMPACT_ATOMS: atom_id res chain seq x y z
N MET A 1 9.52 20.70 2.99
CA MET A 1 8.37 20.24 3.80
C MET A 1 8.53 18.76 4.06
N LYS A 2 8.51 18.31 5.32
CA LYS A 2 8.53 16.87 5.65
C LYS A 2 7.25 16.25 5.07
N GLY A 3 7.36 15.25 4.20
CA GLY A 3 6.20 14.55 3.64
C GLY A 3 5.36 13.97 4.77
N CYS A 4 4.04 14.20 4.72
CA CYS A 4 3.12 13.74 5.75
C CYS A 4 2.69 12.30 5.41
N MET A 5 3.33 11.31 6.02
CA MET A 5 2.89 9.93 5.82
C MET A 5 1.52 9.73 6.45
N ILE A 6 0.54 9.33 5.64
CA ILE A 6 -0.77 8.90 6.13
C ILE A 6 -0.65 7.45 6.57
N VAL A 7 -1.15 7.12 7.76
CA VAL A 7 -1.14 5.76 8.30
C VAL A 7 -2.55 5.40 8.75
N PHE A 8 -3.01 4.23 8.34
CA PHE A 8 -4.26 3.64 8.83
C PHE A 8 -4.02 2.20 9.27
N THR A 9 -4.83 1.74 10.21
CA THR A 9 -4.78 0.39 10.77
C THR A 9 -6.07 -0.32 10.41
N LEU A 10 -5.96 -1.55 9.94
CA LEU A 10 -7.10 -2.41 9.58
C LEU A 10 -7.15 -3.61 10.52
N THR A 11 -8.29 -4.31 10.53
CA THR A 11 -8.30 -5.69 11.06
C THR A 11 -7.46 -6.58 10.15
N ALA A 12 -6.94 -7.70 10.67
CA ALA A 12 -6.13 -8.63 9.88
C ALA A 12 -6.86 -9.14 8.61
N ALA A 13 -8.17 -9.41 8.71
CA ALA A 13 -8.97 -9.81 7.56
C ALA A 13 -9.11 -8.69 6.51
N ALA A 14 -9.37 -7.45 6.96
CA ALA A 14 -9.47 -6.30 6.06
C ALA A 14 -8.12 -5.95 5.42
N PHE A 15 -7.01 -6.16 6.14
CA PHE A 15 -5.66 -5.99 5.60
C PHE A 15 -5.38 -6.94 4.44
N GLU A 16 -5.68 -8.23 4.58
CA GLU A 16 -5.50 -9.21 3.51
C GLU A 16 -6.39 -8.91 2.29
N LEU A 17 -7.64 -8.48 2.52
CA LEU A 17 -8.54 -8.05 1.45
C LEU A 17 -8.03 -6.80 0.72
N PHE A 18 -7.56 -5.81 1.48
CA PHE A 18 -6.96 -4.61 0.91
C PHE A 18 -5.74 -4.95 0.04
N LYS A 19 -4.84 -5.78 0.55
CA LYS A 19 -3.65 -6.23 -0.18
C LYS A 19 -4.03 -6.86 -1.52
N LYS A 20 -4.96 -7.83 -1.53
CA LYS A 20 -5.45 -8.47 -2.77
C LYS A 20 -6.04 -7.46 -3.74
N SER A 21 -6.86 -6.54 -3.23
CA SER A 21 -7.55 -5.55 -4.05
C SER A 21 -6.60 -4.52 -4.65
N LEU A 22 -5.53 -4.17 -3.95
CA LEU A 22 -4.46 -3.31 -4.46
C LEU A 22 -3.73 -3.94 -5.66
N TYR A 23 -3.40 -5.23 -5.60
CA TYR A 23 -2.82 -5.92 -6.76
C TYR A 23 -3.80 -5.99 -7.93
N ARG A 24 -5.09 -6.28 -7.66
CA ARG A 24 -6.13 -6.29 -8.69
C ARG A 24 -6.30 -4.92 -9.35
N TYR A 25 -6.32 -3.86 -8.54
CA TYR A 25 -6.39 -2.48 -9.01
C TYR A 25 -5.26 -2.17 -9.99
N SER A 26 -4.01 -2.56 -9.68
CA SER A 26 -2.91 -2.37 -10.63
C SER A 26 -3.03 -3.22 -11.89
N ALA A 27 -3.56 -4.45 -11.80
CA ALA A 27 -3.71 -5.30 -12.97
C ALA A 27 -4.69 -4.70 -13.99
N VAL A 28 -5.74 -4.01 -13.53
CA VAL A 28 -6.74 -3.37 -14.39
C VAL A 28 -6.38 -1.93 -14.80
N HIS A 29 -5.33 -1.34 -14.21
CA HIS A 29 -4.82 -0.02 -14.57
C HIS A 29 -3.41 -0.15 -15.19
N PRO A 30 -3.27 -0.51 -16.48
CA PRO A 30 -1.98 -0.80 -17.12
C PRO A 30 -1.05 0.42 -17.22
N SER A 31 -1.59 1.63 -17.00
CA SER A 31 -0.80 2.85 -16.85
C SER A 31 -0.06 2.92 -15.52
N LEU A 32 -0.43 2.14 -14.51
CA LEU A 32 0.23 2.07 -13.22
C LEU A 32 1.25 0.92 -13.23
N VAL A 33 2.42 1.19 -12.69
CA VAL A 33 3.44 0.17 -12.44
C VAL A 33 3.58 0.02 -10.93
N LEU A 34 3.29 -1.18 -10.43
CA LEU A 34 3.65 -1.59 -9.07
C LEU A 34 5.02 -2.24 -9.08
N LYS A 35 5.92 -1.74 -8.25
CA LYS A 35 7.16 -2.43 -7.90
C LYS A 35 7.10 -2.84 -6.45
N GLU A 36 7.04 -4.15 -6.22
CA GLU A 36 7.14 -4.76 -4.90
C GLU A 36 8.60 -4.81 -4.46
N VAL A 37 8.84 -4.37 -3.22
CA VAL A 37 10.12 -4.49 -2.55
C VAL A 37 9.84 -5.08 -1.17
N GLU A 38 10.36 -6.29 -0.95
CA GLU A 38 10.34 -6.93 0.36
C GLU A 38 11.41 -6.29 1.24
N ASN A 39 10.99 -5.59 2.30
CA ASN A 39 11.89 -5.04 3.29
C ASN A 39 11.73 -5.83 4.59
N ARG A 40 12.81 -6.45 5.05
CA ARG A 40 12.84 -7.08 6.37
C ARG A 40 13.16 -6.01 7.41
N VAL A 41 12.15 -5.55 8.13
CA VAL A 41 12.35 -4.55 9.20
C VAL A 41 12.53 -5.28 10.53
N LYS A 42 13.73 -5.16 11.12
CA LYS A 42 13.97 -5.61 12.49
C LYS A 42 13.40 -4.57 13.46
N THR A 43 12.19 -4.78 13.97
CA THR A 43 11.65 -3.98 15.06
C THR A 43 12.25 -4.42 16.39
N ASN A 44 13.06 -3.56 16.99
CA ASN A 44 13.99 -3.92 18.08
C ASN A 44 13.38 -3.98 19.50
N LYS A 45 12.08 -4.23 19.67
CA LYS A 45 11.43 -4.09 21.01
C LYS A 45 10.70 -5.29 21.59
N ALA A 46 10.51 -6.38 20.84
CA ALA A 46 10.10 -7.65 21.43
C ALA A 46 10.58 -8.79 20.55
N LYS A 47 11.35 -9.71 21.14
CA LYS A 47 11.86 -10.98 20.59
C LYS A 47 11.42 -11.32 19.14
N SER A 48 12.33 -11.10 18.19
CA SER A 48 12.42 -11.79 16.90
C SER A 48 11.15 -11.91 16.05
N GLU A 49 10.37 -10.84 15.90
CA GLU A 49 9.43 -10.76 14.78
C GLU A 49 10.18 -10.27 13.53
N VAL A 50 10.28 -11.14 12.52
CA VAL A 50 10.67 -10.75 11.16
C VAL A 50 9.43 -10.16 10.52
N ALA A 51 9.24 -8.85 10.63
CA ALA A 51 8.22 -8.15 9.88
C ALA A 51 8.65 -8.09 8.42
N VAL A 52 7.88 -8.74 7.55
CA VAL A 52 7.99 -8.58 6.10
C VAL A 52 7.13 -7.38 5.71
N ASP A 53 7.78 -6.26 5.48
CA ASP A 53 7.12 -5.06 5.00
C ASP A 53 7.14 -5.05 3.47
N ILE A 54 5.97 -5.07 2.86
CA ILE A 54 5.85 -4.94 1.40
C ILE A 54 5.70 -3.46 1.07
N SER A 55 6.69 -2.90 0.37
CA SER A 55 6.61 -1.55 -0.17
C SER A 55 6.24 -1.60 -1.65
N LEU A 56 5.12 -0.98 -1.99
CA LEU A 56 4.62 -0.85 -3.35
C LEU A 56 4.83 0.57 -3.84
N SER A 57 5.73 0.74 -4.81
CA SER A 57 5.92 2.03 -5.47
C SER A 57 5.00 2.13 -6.68
N VAL A 58 4.11 3.13 -6.67
CA VAL A 58 3.14 3.38 -7.75
C VAL A 58 3.63 4.54 -8.62
N LYS A 59 3.77 4.30 -9.91
CA LYS A 59 4.16 5.32 -10.91
C LYS A 59 3.42 5.13 -12.23
N TYR A 60 3.28 6.20 -13.00
CA TYR A 60 2.79 6.10 -14.37
C TYR A 60 3.82 5.41 -15.27
N LYS A 61 3.37 4.58 -16.20
CA LYS A 61 4.21 3.97 -17.24
C LYS A 61 4.89 5.08 -18.05
N GLY A 62 6.20 5.00 -18.19
CA GLY A 62 7.01 6.03 -18.86
C GLY A 62 7.38 7.24 -17.97
N SER A 63 6.92 7.30 -16.72
CA SER A 63 7.33 8.35 -15.77
C SER A 63 8.45 7.87 -14.85
N ALA A 64 9.46 8.72 -14.64
CA ALA A 64 10.47 8.54 -13.61
C ALA A 64 9.96 8.93 -12.21
N HIS A 65 8.83 9.64 -12.12
CA HIS A 65 8.30 10.16 -10.88
C HIS A 65 7.35 9.17 -10.20
N GLN A 66 7.67 8.82 -8.95
CA GLN A 66 6.79 8.06 -8.07
C GLN A 66 5.61 8.94 -7.62
N LEU A 67 4.38 8.43 -7.78
CA LEU A 67 3.17 9.11 -7.31
C LEU A 67 3.06 9.01 -5.79
N TYR A 68 3.12 7.78 -5.29
CA TYR A 68 3.13 7.46 -3.87
C TYR A 68 3.74 6.07 -3.64
N ARG A 69 4.15 5.81 -2.40
CA ARG A 69 4.57 4.51 -1.87
C ARG A 69 3.53 4.03 -0.90
N ILE A 70 3.11 2.78 -1.02
CA ILE A 70 2.26 2.11 -0.04
C ILE A 70 3.14 1.10 0.70
N ASN A 71 3.27 1.25 2.00
CA ASN A 71 3.95 0.32 2.89
C ASN A 71 2.90 -0.54 3.60
N LEU A 72 3.01 -1.85 3.46
CA LEU A 72 2.14 -2.83 4.08
C LEU A 72 2.88 -3.50 5.24
N TYR A 73 2.42 -3.31 6.47
CA TYR A 73 3.03 -3.86 7.69
C TYR A 73 2.18 -5.03 8.20
N GLN A 74 2.48 -6.25 7.73
CA GLN A 74 1.62 -7.41 7.94
C GLN A 74 1.37 -7.74 9.42
N THR A 75 2.42 -7.72 10.25
CA THR A 75 2.33 -8.00 11.68
C THR A 75 1.33 -7.11 12.43
N THR A 76 1.30 -5.83 12.07
CA THR A 76 0.46 -4.83 12.76
C THR A 76 -0.81 -4.49 12.00
N SER A 77 -1.03 -5.12 10.84
CA SER A 77 -2.14 -4.79 9.92
C SER A 77 -2.21 -3.30 9.60
N ARG A 78 -1.05 -2.62 9.51
CA ARG A 78 -0.95 -1.19 9.21
C ARG A 78 -0.64 -0.96 7.74
N ILE A 79 -1.18 0.13 7.20
CA ILE A 79 -0.88 0.59 5.85
C ILE A 79 -0.40 2.04 5.96
N GLY A 80 0.81 2.29 5.44
CA GLY A 80 1.40 3.63 5.36
C GLY A 80 1.46 4.11 3.92
N VAL A 81 1.04 5.34 3.66
CA VAL A 81 1.11 5.95 2.31
C VAL A 81 1.95 7.20 2.39
N ASN A 82 2.95 7.29 1.53
CA ASN A 82 3.89 8.42 1.48
C ASN A 82 4.08 8.87 0.03
N GLY A 83 3.90 10.15 -0.26
CA GLY A 83 4.26 10.71 -1.55
C GLY A 83 3.66 12.10 -1.79
N LYS A 84 4.12 12.77 -2.85
CA LYS A 84 3.61 14.11 -3.20
C LYS A 84 2.10 14.12 -3.48
N ASN A 85 1.52 12.97 -3.83
CA ASN A 85 0.12 12.80 -4.19
C ASN A 85 -0.64 11.89 -3.21
N GLU A 86 -0.28 11.90 -1.93
CA GLU A 86 -0.93 11.09 -0.88
C GLU A 86 -2.42 11.43 -0.69
N MET A 87 -2.82 12.70 -0.89
CA MET A 87 -4.24 13.09 -0.91
C MET A 87 -4.99 12.49 -2.10
N LYS A 88 -4.35 12.41 -3.27
CA LYS A 88 -4.91 11.74 -4.45
C LYS A 88 -5.12 10.24 -4.19
N PHE A 89 -4.24 9.62 -3.40
CA PHE A 89 -4.47 8.26 -2.94
C PHE A 89 -5.75 8.16 -2.12
N LEU A 90 -5.92 8.99 -1.08
CA LEU A 90 -7.09 8.93 -0.20
C LEU A 90 -8.42 9.20 -0.91
N GLN A 91 -8.44 10.18 -1.82
CA GLN A 91 -9.69 10.66 -2.43
C GLN A 91 -10.11 9.82 -3.64
N GLU A 92 -9.16 9.36 -4.45
CA GLU A 92 -9.48 8.71 -5.73
C GLU A 92 -9.19 7.22 -5.73
N ASN A 93 -8.01 6.81 -5.25
CA ASN A 93 -7.56 5.42 -5.40
C ASN A 93 -8.06 4.52 -4.28
N LEU A 94 -8.05 5.01 -3.04
CA LEU A 94 -8.41 4.23 -1.85
C LEU A 94 -9.86 3.70 -1.91
N PRO A 95 -10.89 4.50 -2.26
CA PRO A 95 -12.26 3.98 -2.37
C PRO A 95 -12.36 2.86 -3.41
N VAL A 96 -11.76 3.05 -4.60
CA VAL A 96 -11.79 2.09 -5.70
C VAL A 96 -11.05 0.79 -5.34
N ILE A 97 -9.91 0.90 -4.65
CA ILE A 97 -9.17 -0.26 -4.13
C ILE A 97 -10.04 -1.02 -3.11
N CYS A 98 -10.75 -0.33 -2.24
CA CYS A 98 -11.62 -0.96 -1.25
C CYS A 98 -12.89 -1.57 -1.87
N GLU A 99 -13.47 -0.96 -2.91
CA GLU A 99 -14.67 -1.44 -3.60
C GLU A 99 -14.43 -2.67 -4.47
N ALA A 100 -13.20 -2.91 -4.94
CA ALA A 100 -12.84 -4.12 -5.66
C ALA A 100 -13.05 -5.42 -4.85
N VAL A 101 -13.33 -5.29 -3.54
CA VAL A 101 -13.74 -6.37 -2.61
C VAL A 101 -15.22 -6.73 -2.76
N THR A 102 -16.10 -5.80 -3.13
CA THR A 102 -17.55 -5.96 -3.06
C THR A 102 -18.14 -6.80 -4.20
N ILE A 103 -17.42 -6.97 -5.33
CA ILE A 103 -17.91 -7.68 -6.52
C ILE A 103 -17.73 -9.23 -6.39
N MET A 104 -17.63 -9.75 -5.16
CA MET A 104 -17.38 -11.18 -4.89
C MET A 104 -18.36 -11.80 -3.87
N THR A 105 -19.51 -11.16 -3.66
CA THR A 105 -20.67 -11.73 -2.96
C THR A 105 -21.83 -11.82 -3.93
#